data_AF-A0A4R4UJU5-F1
#
_entry.id   AF-A0A4R4UJU5-F1
#
_cell.length_a   1.000
_cell.length_b   1.000
_cell.length_c   1.000
_cell.angle_alpha   90.00
_cell.angle_beta   90.00
_cell.angle_gamma   90.00
#
_symmetry.space_group_name_H-M   'P 1'
#
loop_
_entity.id
_entity.type
_entity.pdbx_description
1 polymer ?
#
loop_
_entity_poly.entity_id
_entity_poly.type
_entity_poly.pdbx_seq_one_letter_code
_entity_poly.pdbx_strand_id
1 'polypeptide(L)'
;MNDCLHAIAVRLDRLRAVPTDVLAEIVMRDDPCMWVVGDDGPPEPDGPDPDRQLAADLCAGCTVQDVCIELEFRLHGAKTIGVWGGLSDADRRELFVIWADRRQDDFAAEEVNTDDDA
;
A
#
# COMPACT_ATOMS: atom_id res chain seq x y z
N MET A 1 6.18 -15.25 8.89
CA MET A 1 5.39 -14.46 7.92
C MET A 1 5.10 -13.06 8.49
N ASN A 2 4.63 -12.92 9.73
CA ASN A 2 4.36 -11.62 10.36
C ASN A 2 5.59 -10.70 10.48
N ASP A 3 6.78 -11.24 10.74
CA ASP A 3 7.99 -10.42 10.87
C ASP A 3 8.30 -9.59 9.61
N CYS A 4 8.01 -10.13 8.43
CA CYS A 4 8.16 -9.41 7.16
C CYS A 4 7.13 -8.28 7.05
N LEU A 5 5.86 -8.52 7.42
CA LEU A 5 4.81 -7.50 7.38
C LEU A 5 5.07 -6.39 8.41
N HIS A 6 5.55 -6.72 9.60
CA HIS A 6 5.99 -5.73 10.58
C HIS A 6 7.14 -4.88 10.04
N ALA A 7 8.11 -5.48 9.35
CA ALA A 7 9.18 -4.72 8.72
C ALA A 7 8.66 -3.76 7.64
N ILE A 8 7.68 -4.19 6.83
CA ILE A 8 7.03 -3.31 5.86
C ILE A 8 6.33 -2.16 6.57
N ALA A 9 5.53 -2.42 7.61
CA ALA A 9 4.84 -1.38 8.38
C ALA A 9 5.82 -0.33 8.95
N VAL A 10 6.98 -0.77 9.46
CA VAL A 10 8.05 0.14 9.91
C VAL A 10 8.58 1.01 8.78
N ARG A 11 8.76 0.46 7.56
CA ARG A 11 9.18 1.26 6.40
C ARG A 11 8.12 2.30 6.03
N LEU A 12 6.84 1.98 6.15
CA LEU A 12 5.73 2.91 5.84
C LEU A 12 5.68 4.11 6.78
N ASP A 13 6.22 4.02 8.01
CA ASP A 13 6.23 5.17 8.93
C ASP A 13 6.98 6.38 8.37
N ARG A 14 7.95 6.19 7.46
CA ARG A 14 8.64 7.30 6.79
C ARG A 14 7.70 8.15 5.92
N LEU A 15 6.58 7.59 5.49
CA LEU A 15 5.59 8.22 4.64
C LEU A 15 4.46 8.89 5.43
N ARG A 16 4.44 8.76 6.75
CA ARG A 16 3.39 9.29 7.62
C ARG A 16 3.10 10.77 7.35
N ALA A 17 4.15 11.59 7.29
CA ALA A 17 4.04 13.04 7.09
C ALA A 17 3.85 13.45 5.61
N VAL A 18 3.87 12.51 4.66
CA VAL A 18 3.69 12.83 3.24
C VAL A 18 2.19 13.02 2.96
N PRO A 19 1.76 14.13 2.34
CA PRO A 19 0.37 14.33 1.94
C PRO A 19 -0.14 13.28 0.96
N THR A 20 -1.43 12.93 1.06
CA THR A 20 -2.04 11.86 0.25
C THR A 20 -2.04 12.16 -1.25
N ASP A 21 -2.20 13.42 -1.63
CA ASP A 21 -2.13 13.89 -3.03
C ASP A 21 -0.72 13.72 -3.62
N VAL A 22 0.33 14.00 -2.82
CA VAL A 22 1.72 13.76 -3.23
C VAL A 22 2.00 12.27 -3.42
N LEU A 23 1.48 11.40 -2.53
CA LEU A 23 1.58 9.95 -2.71
C LEU A 23 0.89 9.52 -4.02
N ALA A 24 -0.31 10.05 -4.30
CA ALA A 24 -1.04 9.78 -5.53
C ALA A 24 -0.27 10.22 -6.77
N GLU A 25 0.34 11.41 -6.76
CA GLU A 25 1.17 11.89 -7.86
C GLU A 25 2.36 10.96 -8.14
N ILE A 26 3.07 10.53 -7.10
CA ILE A 26 4.22 9.62 -7.22
C ILE A 26 3.78 8.28 -7.82
N VAL A 27 2.70 7.67 -7.32
CA VAL A 27 2.20 6.40 -7.86
C VAL A 27 1.79 6.57 -9.33
N MET A 28 1.02 7.60 -9.66
CA MET A 28 0.58 7.80 -11.05
C MET A 28 1.73 8.06 -12.03
N ARG A 29 2.82 8.70 -11.57
CA ARG A 29 3.99 9.02 -12.41
C ARG A 29 4.95 7.84 -12.54
N ASP A 30 5.21 7.15 -11.44
CA ASP A 30 6.34 6.23 -11.30
C ASP A 30 5.91 4.76 -11.15
N ASP A 31 4.60 4.45 -11.19
CA ASP A 31 4.11 3.07 -11.11
C ASP A 31 3.92 2.45 -12.52
N PRO A 32 4.88 1.63 -12.98
CA PRO A 32 4.74 0.95 -14.26
C PRO A 32 3.67 -0.15 -14.22
N CYS A 33 3.35 -0.74 -13.04
CA CYS A 33 2.51 -1.94 -13.02
C CYS A 33 1.03 -1.66 -13.31
N MET A 34 0.57 -0.42 -13.15
CA MET A 34 -0.77 0.01 -13.59
C MET A 34 -0.92 -0.05 -15.13
N TRP A 35 0.19 -0.04 -15.87
CA TRP A 35 0.23 0.00 -17.33
C TRP A 35 0.78 -1.29 -17.96
N VAL A 36 1.26 -2.24 -17.15
CA VAL A 36 1.76 -3.55 -17.61
C VAL A 36 0.59 -4.52 -17.75
N VAL A 37 -0.18 -4.32 -18.81
CA VAL A 37 -0.86 -5.42 -19.50
C VAL A 37 -0.44 -5.29 -20.96
N GLY A 38 0.70 -5.91 -21.29
CA GLY A 38 1.07 -6.16 -22.68
C GLY A 38 0.13 -7.19 -23.32
N ASP A 39 0.27 -7.40 -24.63
CA ASP A 39 -0.57 -8.33 -25.40
C ASP A 39 -0.52 -9.79 -24.88
N ASP A 40 0.54 -10.14 -24.12
CA ASP A 40 0.78 -11.47 -23.57
C ASP A 40 0.07 -11.74 -22.22
N GLY A 41 -0.60 -10.74 -21.64
CA GLY A 41 -1.29 -10.88 -20.35
C GLY A 41 -0.35 -10.93 -19.12
N PRO A 42 -0.92 -11.08 -17.91
CA PRO A 42 -0.12 -11.23 -16.69
C PRO A 42 0.65 -12.56 -16.70
N PRO A 43 1.82 -12.64 -16.01
CA PRO A 43 2.55 -13.90 -15.88
C PRO A 43 1.68 -14.96 -15.19
N GLU A 44 1.70 -16.19 -15.69
CA GLU A 44 0.95 -17.30 -15.08
C GLU A 44 1.74 -17.85 -13.88
N PRO A 45 1.19 -17.82 -12.66
CA PRO A 45 1.89 -18.29 -11.48
C PRO A 45 1.92 -19.84 -11.40
N ASP A 46 3.06 -20.42 -11.08
CA ASP A 46 3.27 -21.88 -10.97
C ASP A 46 3.60 -22.36 -9.53
N GLY A 47 3.56 -21.44 -8.57
CA GLY A 47 3.91 -21.66 -7.16
C GLY A 47 2.77 -22.13 -6.25
N PRO A 48 3.09 -22.50 -5.00
CA PRO A 48 2.10 -22.96 -4.01
C PRO A 48 1.18 -21.85 -3.48
N ASP A 49 1.54 -20.58 -3.69
CA ASP A 49 0.74 -19.39 -3.37
C ASP A 49 0.71 -18.47 -4.61
N PRO A 50 -0.20 -18.75 -5.57
CA PRO A 50 -0.19 -18.10 -6.88
C PRO A 50 -0.48 -16.60 -6.80
N ASP A 51 -1.31 -16.17 -5.85
CA ASP A 51 -1.65 -14.75 -5.67
C ASP A 51 -0.45 -13.95 -5.16
N ARG A 52 0.31 -14.51 -4.22
CA ARG A 52 1.55 -13.89 -3.73
C ARG A 52 2.62 -13.83 -4.81
N GLN A 53 2.77 -14.91 -5.58
CA GLN A 53 3.75 -14.96 -6.67
C GLN A 53 3.41 -13.94 -7.76
N LEU A 54 2.16 -13.93 -8.21
CA LEU A 54 1.67 -12.97 -9.21
C LEU A 54 1.84 -11.52 -8.75
N ALA A 55 1.53 -11.21 -7.49
CA ALA A 55 1.73 -9.87 -6.95
C ALA A 55 3.21 -9.47 -6.96
N ALA A 56 4.10 -10.36 -6.53
CA ALA A 56 5.54 -10.11 -6.54
C ALA A 56 6.09 -9.89 -7.96
N ASP A 57 5.63 -10.67 -8.93
CA ASP A 57 6.08 -10.57 -10.32
C ASP A 57 5.59 -9.29 -10.99
N LEU A 58 4.33 -8.89 -10.78
CA LEU A 58 3.78 -7.66 -11.35
C LEU A 58 4.46 -6.41 -10.79
N CYS A 59 4.87 -6.43 -9.52
CA CYS A 59 5.56 -5.32 -8.89
C CYS A 59 7.09 -5.41 -8.98
N ALA A 60 7.64 -6.44 -9.61
CA ALA A 60 9.09 -6.61 -9.74
C ALA A 60 9.71 -5.42 -10.49
N GLY A 61 10.66 -4.73 -9.84
CA GLY A 61 11.31 -3.53 -10.39
C GLY A 61 10.57 -2.22 -10.16
N CYS A 62 9.37 -2.22 -9.57
CA CYS A 62 8.70 -0.99 -9.13
C CYS A 62 9.45 -0.37 -7.94
N THR A 63 9.84 0.90 -8.06
CA THR A 63 10.61 1.60 -7.01
C THR A 63 9.72 2.27 -5.96
N VAL A 64 8.42 2.32 -6.20
CA VAL A 64 7.43 3.02 -5.38
C VAL A 64 6.47 2.09 -4.62
N GLN A 65 6.85 0.82 -4.42
CA GLN A 65 6.02 -0.19 -3.74
C GLN A 65 5.51 0.28 -2.36
N ASP A 66 6.39 0.81 -1.50
CA ASP A 66 5.99 1.31 -0.18
C ASP A 66 5.01 2.51 -0.29
N VAL A 67 5.18 3.36 -1.31
CA VAL A 67 4.30 4.51 -1.57
C VAL A 67 2.93 4.05 -2.06
N CYS A 68 2.91 3.03 -2.93
CA CYS A 68 1.71 2.38 -3.45
C CYS A 68 0.87 1.78 -2.31
N ILE A 69 1.50 1.06 -1.37
CA ILE A 69 0.82 0.48 -0.20
C ILE A 69 0.27 1.57 0.74
N GLU A 70 1.07 2.60 1.02
CA GLU A 70 0.64 3.71 1.87
C GLU A 70 -0.59 4.42 1.29
N LEU A 71 -0.58 4.68 -0.02
CA LEU A 71 -1.70 5.31 -0.72
C LEU A 71 -2.96 4.43 -0.68
N GLU A 72 -2.82 3.13 -0.94
CA GLU A 72 -3.93 2.17 -0.88
C GLU A 72 -4.61 2.22 0.50
N PHE A 73 -3.83 2.12 1.57
CA PHE A 73 -4.37 2.09 2.93
C PHE A 73 -5.08 3.38 3.32
N ARG A 74 -4.58 4.54 2.89
CA ARG A 74 -5.24 5.84 3.15
C ARG A 74 -6.56 5.99 2.41
N LEU A 75 -6.64 5.51 1.16
CA LEU A 75 -7.81 5.72 0.31
C LEU A 75 -8.88 4.65 0.51
N HIS A 76 -8.48 3.40 0.74
CA HIS A 76 -9.40 2.25 0.67
C HIS A 76 -9.28 1.28 1.86
N GLY A 77 -8.29 1.48 2.73
CA GLY A 77 -7.98 0.55 3.81
C GLY A 77 -7.67 -0.86 3.28
N ALA A 78 -8.18 -1.89 3.96
CA ALA A 78 -7.95 -3.30 3.59
C ALA A 78 -8.91 -3.88 2.52
N LYS A 79 -9.73 -3.05 1.86
CA LYS A 79 -10.89 -3.51 1.07
C LYS A 79 -10.67 -3.49 -0.44
N THR A 80 -9.46 -3.21 -0.90
CA THR A 80 -9.07 -3.13 -2.30
C THR A 80 -8.83 -4.52 -2.91
N ILE A 81 -9.24 -4.65 -4.18
CA ILE A 81 -8.99 -5.81 -5.04
C ILE A 81 -7.87 -5.40 -6.00
N GLY A 82 -6.94 -6.33 -6.30
CA GLY A 82 -5.84 -6.10 -7.24
C GLY A 82 -4.47 -6.22 -6.57
N VAL A 83 -3.40 -5.83 -7.27
CA VAL A 83 -2.03 -5.90 -6.76
C VAL A 83 -1.56 -4.50 -6.37
N TRP A 84 -1.09 -4.36 -5.14
CA TRP A 84 -0.55 -3.13 -4.58
C TRP A 84 0.77 -3.43 -3.86
N GLY A 85 1.84 -2.77 -4.29
CA GLY A 85 3.19 -2.91 -3.71
C GLY A 85 3.71 -4.34 -3.56
N GLY A 86 3.30 -5.26 -4.43
CA GLY A 86 3.81 -6.63 -4.49
C GLY A 86 3.26 -7.57 -3.42
N LEU A 87 2.17 -7.18 -2.74
CA LEU A 87 1.54 -8.00 -1.71
C LEU A 87 0.23 -8.61 -2.18
N SER A 88 -0.04 -9.85 -1.76
CA SER A 88 -1.34 -10.51 -1.98
C SER A 88 -2.44 -9.86 -1.15
N ASP A 89 -3.70 -10.05 -1.53
CA ASP A 89 -4.85 -9.53 -0.79
C ASP A 89 -4.84 -9.95 0.69
N ALA A 90 -4.40 -11.18 0.99
CA ALA A 90 -4.31 -11.69 2.34
C ALA A 90 -3.24 -10.95 3.17
N ASP A 91 -2.05 -10.76 2.59
CA ASP A 91 -0.96 -10.02 3.24
C ASP A 91 -1.33 -8.56 3.47
N ARG A 92 -2.02 -7.91 2.53
CA ARG A 92 -2.44 -6.52 2.67
C ARG A 92 -3.46 -6.36 3.78
N ARG A 93 -4.39 -7.30 3.94
CA ARG A 93 -5.35 -7.31 5.06
C ARG A 93 -4.65 -7.44 6.41
N GLU A 94 -3.65 -8.30 6.51
CA GLU A 94 -2.89 -8.47 7.74
C GLU A 94 -2.01 -7.24 8.03
N LEU A 95 -1.31 -6.73 7.02
CA LEU A 95 -0.49 -5.53 7.12
C LEU A 95 -1.31 -4.30 7.50
N PHE A 96 -2.52 -4.14 6.98
CA PHE A 96 -3.41 -3.03 7.31
C PHE A 96 -3.71 -2.96 8.81
N VAL A 97 -3.90 -4.10 9.49
CA VAL A 97 -4.14 -4.12 10.94
C VAL A 97 -2.94 -3.55 11.69
N ILE A 98 -1.72 -3.95 11.31
CA ILE A 98 -0.47 -3.47 11.91
C ILE A 98 -0.27 -1.98 11.61
N TRP A 99 -0.53 -1.57 10.37
CA TRP A 99 -0.43 -0.17 9.95
C TRP A 99 -1.42 0.72 10.70
N ALA A 100 -2.69 0.31 10.80
CA ALA A 100 -3.74 1.10 11.44
C ALA A 100 -3.46 1.32 12.93
N ASP A 101 -2.98 0.30 13.64
CA ASP A 101 -2.55 0.40 15.04
C ASP A 101 -1.47 1.49 15.22
N ARG A 102 -0.50 1.54 14.31
CA ARG A 102 0.57 2.56 14.36
C ARG A 102 0.06 3.97 14.06
N ARG A 103 -1.06 4.13 13.35
CA ARG A 103 -1.61 5.42 12.91
C ARG A 103 -2.71 5.98 13.79
N GLN A 104 -3.08 5.29 14.87
CA GLN A 104 -4.13 5.76 15.79
C GLN A 104 -3.84 7.16 16.36
N ASP A 105 -2.56 7.52 16.50
CA ASP A 105 -2.15 8.85 16.97
C ASP A 105 -2.38 9.97 15.93
N ASP A 106 -2.38 9.65 14.64
CA ASP A 106 -2.47 10.65 13.57
C ASP A 106 -3.92 11.09 13.33
N PHE A 107 -4.89 10.18 13.49
CA PHE A 107 -6.32 10.48 13.36
C PHE A 107 -6.89 11.22 14.59
N ALA A 108 -6.22 11.15 15.74
CA ALA A 108 -6.60 11.92 16.93
C ALA A 108 -6.17 13.41 16.86
N ALA A 109 -5.20 13.74 16.02
CA ALA A 109 -4.68 15.10 15.86
C ALA A 109 -5.53 15.99 14.93
N GLU A 110 -6.33 15.40 14.02
CA GLU A 110 -7.16 16.14 13.06
C GLU A 110 -8.50 16.63 13.67
N GLU A 111 -8.99 16.01 14.75
CA GLU A 111 -10.27 16.37 15.41
C GLU A 111 -10.15 17.40 16.55
N VAL A 112 -9.01 18.07 16.72
CA VAL A 112 -8.86 19.24 17.62
C VAL A 112 -8.55 20.48 16.79
N ASN A 113 -9.53 20.89 16.01
CA ASN A 113 -9.66 22.27 15.53
C ASN A 113 -11.13 22.54 15.15
N THR A 114 -12.00 22.48 16.14
CA THR A 114 -13.23 23.26 16.09
C THR A 114 -13.52 23.77 17.49
N ASP A 115 -12.85 24.85 17.84
CA ASP A 115 -13.43 25.83 18.77
C ASP A 115 -12.86 27.22 18.46
N ASP A 116 -13.79 28.17 18.45
CA ASP A 116 -13.62 29.61 18.68
C ASP A 116 -13.42 30.54 17.46
N ASP A 117 -14.55 31.06 16.94
CA ASP A 117 -14.75 32.52 16.87
C ASP A 117 -16.27 32.83 16.92
N ALA A 118 -16.72 33.18 18.14
CA ALA A 118 -17.77 34.12 18.57
C ALA A 118 -19.20 34.08 17.97
#